data_AF-A0A376D4K4-F1
#
_entry.id   AF-A0A376D4K4-F1
#
_cell.length_a   1.000
_cell.length_b   1.000
_cell.length_c   1.000
_cell.angle_alpha   90.00
_cell.angle_beta   90.00
_cell.angle_gamma   90.00
#
_symmetry.space_group_name_H-M   'P 1'
#
loop_
_entity.id
_entity.type
_entity.pdbx_description
1 polymer ?
#
loop_
_entity_poly.entity_id
_entity_poly.type
_entity_poly.pdbx_seq_one_letter_code
_entity_poly.pdbx_strand_id
1 'polypeptide(L)' 'MPLLDSFTVDHTRMEAPAVRVAKTMNTPHGDAITVFDLRFCVPNKEVMPERGIHTWSTCLLVLCVTILTVMA' A
#
# COMPACT_ATOMS: atom_id res chain seq x y z
N MET A 1 -7.53 16.07 15.26
CA MET A 1 -6.98 15.50 14.01
C MET A 1 -7.58 14.12 13.83
N PRO A 2 -8.14 13.77 12.65
CA PRO A 2 -8.59 12.40 12.43
C PRO A 2 -7.36 11.49 12.53
N LEU A 3 -7.41 10.51 13.42
CA LEU A 3 -6.35 9.51 13.56
C LEU A 3 -6.29 8.73 12.25
N LEU A 4 -5.10 8.70 11.63
CA LEU A 4 -4.87 7.92 10.43
C LEU A 4 -4.85 6.44 10.81
N ASP A 5 -5.61 5.61 10.11
CA ASP A 5 -5.76 4.16 10.34
C ASP A 5 -4.44 3.37 10.25
N SER A 6 -3.37 4.03 9.79
CA SER A 6 -2.00 3.49 9.85
C SER A 6 -1.47 3.42 11.28
N PHE A 7 -1.80 4.39 12.15
CA PHE A 7 -1.24 4.48 13.51
C PHE A 7 -1.88 3.53 14.53
N THR A 8 -3.02 2.93 14.20
CA THR A 8 -3.73 2.00 15.09
C THR A 8 -3.20 0.56 14.97
N VAL A 9 -2.27 0.30 14.05
CA VAL A 9 -1.71 -1.03 13.82
C VAL A 9 -0.38 -1.23 14.55
N ASP A 10 -0.21 -2.38 15.18
CA ASP A 10 1.03 -2.74 15.87
C ASP A 10 2.14 -3.12 14.88
N HIS A 11 3.08 -2.19 14.65
CA HIS A 11 4.18 -2.37 13.71
C HIS A 11 5.26 -3.35 14.18
N THR A 12 5.26 -3.76 15.44
CA THR A 12 6.24 -4.72 15.97
C THR A 12 5.91 -6.16 15.62
N ARG A 13 4.63 -6.45 15.38
CA ARG A 13 4.10 -7.78 15.06
C ARG A 13 3.73 -7.96 13.59
N MET A 14 3.92 -6.94 12.76
CA MET A 14 3.60 -7.01 11.34
C MET A 14 4.66 -7.78 10.56
N GLU A 15 4.23 -8.87 9.93
CA GLU A 15 5.05 -9.66 9.02
C GLU A 15 5.19 -8.96 7.67
N ALA A 16 6.33 -9.18 7.01
CA ALA A 16 6.58 -8.75 5.64
C ALA A 16 7.34 -9.87 4.91
N PRO A 17 7.10 -10.08 3.60
CA PRO A 17 6.21 -9.32 2.72
C PRO A 17 4.73 -9.70 2.87
N ALA A 18 3.82 -8.72 2.89
CA ALA A 18 2.39 -8.94 3.04
C ALA A 18 1.54 -7.84 2.37
N VAL A 19 0.31 -8.19 2.00
CA VAL A 19 -0.70 -7.27 1.46
C VAL A 19 -1.86 -7.19 2.46
N ARG A 20 -2.26 -5.97 2.84
CA ARG A 20 -3.48 -5.76 3.66
C ARG A 20 -4.35 -4.65 3.09
N VAL A 21 -5.63 -4.69 3.40
CA VAL A 21 -6.54 -3.57 3.19
C VAL A 21 -6.34 -2.58 4.35
N ALA A 22 -5.82 -1.40 4.04
CA ALA A 22 -5.61 -0.35 5.03
C ALA A 22 -6.91 0.42 5.33
N LYS A 23 -7.70 0.68 4.29
CA LYS A 23 -8.94 1.45 4.42
C LYS A 23 -9.87 1.20 3.24
N THR A 24 -11.16 1.06 3.51
CA THR A 24 -12.22 1.16 2.51
C THR A 24 -12.99 2.45 2.77
N MET A 25 -13.20 3.25 1.73
CA MET A 25 -13.98 4.48 1.80
C MET A 25 -14.89 4.58 0.59
N ASN A 26 -16.02 5.26 0.75
CA ASN A 26 -16.92 5.55 -0.35
C ASN A 26 -16.81 7.02 -0.72
N THR A 27 -16.79 7.34 -2.01
CA THR A 27 -16.89 8.72 -2.48
C THR A 27 -18.31 9.25 -2.18
N PRO A 28 -18.49 10.58 -2.08
CA PRO A 28 -19.83 11.16 -2.00
C PRO A 28 -20.75 10.78 -3.18
N HIS A 29 -20.16 10.32 -4.29
CA HIS A 29 -20.85 9.85 -5.49
C HIS A 29 -21.10 8.33 -5.52
N GLY A 30 -20.71 7.59 -4.47
CA GLY A 30 -21.01 6.17 -4.31
C GLY A 30 -19.91 5.21 -4.76
N ASP A 31 -18.78 5.70 -5.26
CA ASP A 31 -17.66 4.85 -5.70
C ASP A 31 -16.91 4.26 -4.50
N ALA A 32 -16.55 2.98 -4.56
CA ALA A 32 -15.75 2.34 -3.54
C ALA A 32 -14.24 2.54 -3.81
N ILE A 33 -13.55 3.22 -2.90
CA ILE A 33 -12.09 3.36 -2.89
C ILE A 33 -11.52 2.44 -1.82
N THR A 34 -10.63 1.53 -2.24
CA THR A 34 -9.92 0.63 -1.34
C THR A 34 -8.43 0.96 -1.34
N VAL A 35 -7.90 1.34 -0.18
CA VAL A 35 -6.48 1.61 0.03
C VAL A 35 -5.83 0.33 0.52
N PHE A 36 -4.83 -0.15 -0.21
CA PHE A 36 -4.03 -1.31 0.15
C PHE A 36 -2.66 -0.86 0.68
N ASP A 37 -2.22 -1.51 1.75
CA ASP A 37 -0.84 -1.40 2.24
C ASP A 37 -0.07 -2.63 1.73
N LEU A 38 0.87 -2.37 0.81
CA LEU A 38 1.77 -3.35 0.22
C LEU A 38 3.09 -3.27 0.98
N ARG A 39 3.31 -4.17 1.94
CA ARG A 39 4.51 -4.15 2.77
C ARG A 39 5.55 -5.11 2.22
N PHE A 40 6.70 -4.57 1.84
CA PHE A 40 7.83 -5.33 1.29
C PHE A 40 8.91 -5.64 2.33
N CYS A 41 9.16 -4.72 3.27
CA CYS A 41 10.21 -4.84 4.28
C CYS A 41 9.62 -4.91 5.69
N VAL A 42 10.27 -5.64 6.59
CA VAL A 42 9.83 -5.73 7.99
C VAL A 42 10.09 -4.38 8.69
N PRO A 43 9.09 -3.80 9.38
CA PRO A 43 9.26 -2.52 10.06
C PRO A 43 10.43 -2.57 11.04
N ASN A 44 11.27 -1.53 11.04
CA ASN A 44 12.43 -1.38 11.93
C ASN A 44 13.53 -2.46 11.82
N LYS A 45 13.50 -3.34 10.81
CA LYS A 45 14.59 -4.30 10.53
C LYS A 45 15.28 -4.05 9.20
N GLU A 46 14.49 -3.70 8.18
CA GLU A 46 14.97 -3.57 6.81
C GLU A 46 14.41 -2.30 6.18
N VAL A 47 15.26 -1.63 5.39
CA VAL A 47 14.90 -0.42 4.65
C VAL A 47 15.29 -0.61 3.19
N MET A 48 14.35 -0.29 2.29
CA MET A 48 14.65 -0.29 0.87
C MET A 48 15.50 0.96 0.52
N PRO A 49 16.57 0.82 -0.28
CA PRO A 49 17.38 1.97 -0.67
C PRO A 49 16.57 2.97 -1.51
N GLU A 50 16.87 4.26 -1.37
CA GLU A 50 16.15 5.36 -2.03
C GLU A 50 16.00 5.15 -3.54
N ARG A 51 17.10 4.83 -4.24
CA ARG A 51 17.07 4.53 -5.68
C ARG A 51 16.15 3.34 -6.00
N GLY A 52 16.16 2.32 -5.15
CA GLY A 52 15.28 1.16 -5.29
C GLY A 52 13.81 1.54 -5.16
N ILE A 53 13.44 2.34 -4.15
CA ILE A 53 12.07 2.80 -3.93
C ILE A 53 11.57 3.64 -5.12
N HIS A 54 12.39 4.56 -5.63
CA HIS A 54 12.01 5.40 -6.76
C HIS A 54 11.71 4.58 -8.02
N THR A 55 12.62 3.69 -8.41
CA THR A 55 12.42 2.80 -9.57
C THR A 55 11.26 1.84 -9.33
N TRP A 56 11.14 1.29 -8.12
CA TRP A 56 10.09 0.36 -7.73
C TRP A 56 8.71 0.99 -7.83
N SER A 57 8.54 2.21 -7.31
CA SER A 57 7.28 2.96 -7.36
C SER A 57 6.83 3.18 -8.80
N THR A 58 7.74 3.62 -9.68
CA THR A 58 7.43 3.82 -11.09
C THR A 58 7.05 2.50 -11.78
N CYS A 59 7.79 1.43 -11.52
CA CYS A 59 7.54 0.12 -12.14
C CYS A 59 6.20 -0.47 -11.67
N LEU A 60 5.92 -0.42 -10.37
CA LEU A 60 4.68 -0.89 -9.77
C LEU A 60 3.46 -0.12 -10.31
N LEU A 61 3.57 1.20 -10.47
CA LEU A 61 2.49 2.00 -11.05
C LEU A 61 2.15 1.55 -12.47
N VAL A 62 3.16 1.38 -13.33
CA VAL A 62 2.96 0.95 -14.72
C VAL A 62 2.37 -0.45 -14.78
N LEU A 63 2.88 -1.37 -13.95
CA LEU A 63 2.40 -2.75 -13.90
C LEU A 63 0.96 -2.84 -13.37
N CYS A 64 0.62 -2.11 -12.31
CA CYS A 64 -0.74 -2.08 -11.77
C CYS A 64 -1.73 -1.49 -12.77
N VAL A 65 -1.39 -0.37 -13.43
CA VAL A 65 -2.27 0.24 -14.43
C VAL A 65 -2.47 -0.71 -15.62
N THR A 66 -1.42 -1.37 -16.11
CA THR A 66 -1.54 -2.29 -17.25
C THR A 66 -2.28 -3.58 -16.91
N ILE A 67 -2.01 -4.21 -15.77
CA ILE A 67 -2.69 -5.45 -15.36
C ILE A 67 -4.16 -5.18 -15.00
N LEU A 68 -4.45 -4.11 -14.25
CA LEU A 68 -5.83 -3.81 -13.84
C LEU A 68 -6.69 -3.32 -15.01
N THR A 69 -6.13 -2.65 -16.01
CA THR A 69 -6.88 -2.26 -17.23
C THR A 69 -7.12 -3.41 -18.18
N VAL A 70 -6.29 -4.46 -18.17
CA VAL A 70 -6.51 -5.67 -18.99
C VAL A 70 -7.52 -6.63 -18.34
N MET A 71 -7.70 -6.55 -17.02
CA MET A 71 -8.62 -7.40 -16.24
C MET A 71 -10.02 -6.80 -16.04
N ALA A 72 -10.27 -5.56 -16.49
CA ALA A 72 -11.54 -4.84 -16.39
C ALA A 72 -12.18 -4.68 -17.78
#